data_AF-A0A077XRV7-F1
#
_entry.id   AF-A0A077XRV7-F1
#
_cell.length_a   1.000
_cell.length_b   1.000
_cell.length_c   1.000
_cell.angle_alpha   90.00
_cell.angle_beta   90.00
_cell.angle_gamma   90.00
#
_symmetry.space_group_name_H-M   'P 1'
#
loop_
_entity.id
_entity.type
_entity.pdbx_description
1 polymer ?
#
loop_
_entity_poly.entity_id
_entity_poly.type
_entity_poly.pdbx_seq_one_letter_code
_entity_poly.pdbx_strand_id
1 'polypeptide(L)'
;MELELANSWKQGLGYGLGGVGGAAIAQNAIKGKGIVWNIHDKQFNIFRSCKDFNEFILERYPEGVQECIDRQPDLQQVRAAVEKIK
;
A
#
# COMPACT_ATOMS: atom_id res chain seq x y z
N MET A 1 -11.93 -6.48 0.96
CA MET A 1 -12.60 -6.78 -0.32
C MET A 1 -12.99 -5.49 -1.05
N GLU A 2 -13.90 -4.67 -0.52
CA GLU A 2 -14.33 -3.40 -1.18
C GLU A 2 -13.19 -2.42 -1.49
N LEU A 3 -12.25 -2.22 -0.57
CA LEU A 3 -11.11 -1.31 -0.77
C LEU A 3 -10.13 -1.79 -1.85
N GLU A 4 -9.92 -3.10 -1.96
CA GLU A 4 -9.04 -3.68 -2.99
C GLU A 4 -9.70 -3.60 -4.37
N LEU A 5 -11.01 -3.85 -4.42
CA LEU A 5 -11.82 -3.70 -5.61
C LEU A 5 -11.84 -2.23 -6.06
N ALA A 6 -12.07 -1.27 -5.16
CA ALA A 6 -12.03 0.16 -5.48
C ALA A 6 -10.65 0.61 -6.01
N ASN A 7 -9.56 0.08 -5.47
CA ASN A 7 -8.21 0.37 -5.99
C ASN A 7 -7.96 -0.28 -7.36
N SER A 8 -8.39 -1.51 -7.58
CA SER A 8 -8.21 -2.19 -8.88
C SER A 8 -9.04 -1.52 -9.98
N TRP A 9 -10.27 -1.08 -9.69
CA TRP A 9 -11.08 -0.29 -10.62
C TRP A 9 -10.43 1.05 -10.98
N LYS A 10 -9.88 1.77 -10.00
CA LYS A 10 -9.17 3.03 -10.26
C LYS A 10 -7.90 2.82 -11.08
N GLN A 11 -7.14 1.75 -10.81
CA GLN A 11 -5.97 1.39 -11.62
C GLN A 11 -6.37 1.03 -13.06
N GLY A 12 -7.38 0.17 -13.23
CA GLY A 12 -7.89 -0.22 -14.55
C GLY A 12 -8.40 0.98 -15.36
N LEU A 13 -9.12 1.89 -14.70
CA LEU A 13 -9.54 3.15 -15.31
C LEU A 13 -8.34 4.01 -15.73
N GLY A 14 -7.33 4.16 -14.86
CA GLY A 14 -6.12 4.93 -15.17
C GLY A 14 -5.35 4.37 -16.37
N TYR A 15 -5.12 3.05 -16.41
CA TYR A 15 -4.48 2.41 -17.56
C TYR A 15 -5.32 2.50 -18.85
N GLY A 16 -6.65 2.39 -18.74
CA GLY A 16 -7.57 2.49 -19.88
C GLY A 16 -7.66 3.90 -20.49
N LEU A 17 -7.44 4.95 -19.70
CA LEU A 17 -7.42 6.33 -20.19
C LEU A 17 -6.15 6.68 -20.97
N GLY A 18 -5.06 5.93 -20.76
CA GLY A 18 -3.79 6.12 -21.48
C GLY A 18 -3.09 7.47 -21.22
N GLY A 19 -1.88 7.62 -21.77
CA GLY A 19 -1.09 8.84 -21.66
C GLY A 19 -0.60 9.18 -20.23
N VAL A 20 0.01 10.35 -20.08
CA VAL A 20 0.63 10.80 -18.81
C VAL A 20 -0.42 10.97 -17.70
N GLY A 21 -1.62 11.45 -18.06
CA GLY A 21 -2.74 11.59 -17.12
C GLY A 21 -3.26 10.24 -16.61
N GLY A 22 -3.42 9.26 -17.50
CA GLY A 22 -3.84 7.90 -17.12
C GLY A 22 -2.84 7.20 -16.21
N ALA A 23 -1.54 7.34 -16.50
CA ALA A 23 -0.46 6.81 -15.67
C ALA A 23 -0.46 7.41 -14.25
N ALA A 24 -0.69 8.73 -14.13
CA ALA A 24 -0.77 9.39 -12.82
C ALA A 24 -1.99 8.92 -12.00
N ILE A 25 -3.14 8.69 -12.63
CA ILE A 25 -4.34 8.15 -11.97
C ILE A 25 -4.09 6.71 -11.49
N ALA A 26 -3.48 5.88 -12.33
CA ALA A 26 -3.14 4.51 -11.97
C ALA A 26 -2.14 4.44 -10.80
N GLN A 27 -1.11 5.28 -10.79
CA GLN A 27 -0.12 5.33 -9.71
C GLN A 27 -0.72 5.86 -8.40
N ASN A 28 -1.59 6.88 -8.46
CA ASN A 28 -2.24 7.42 -7.27
C ASN A 28 -3.26 6.46 -6.64
N ALA A 29 -3.73 5.44 -7.35
CA ALA A 29 -4.56 4.39 -6.77
C ALA A 29 -3.78 3.43 -5.85
N ILE A 30 -2.44 3.44 -5.91
CA ILE A 30 -1.56 2.65 -5.02
C ILE A 30 -1.18 3.45 -3.77
N LYS A 31 -1.18 4.79 -3.88
CA LYS A 31 -0.87 5.73 -2.80
C LYS A 31 -2.16 6.08 -2.04
N GLY A 32 -2.45 5.35 -0.96
CA GLY A 32 -3.67 5.58 -0.18
C GLY A 32 -3.57 5.13 1.28
N LYS A 33 -4.44 5.70 2.13
CA LYS A 33 -4.62 5.26 3.52
C LYS A 33 -5.29 3.88 3.50
N GLY A 34 -4.57 2.86 3.96
CA GLY A 34 -4.99 1.46 3.87
C GLY A 34 -5.19 0.79 5.22
N ILE A 35 -6.18 -0.11 5.29
CA ILE A 35 -6.27 -1.12 6.35
C ILE A 35 -5.53 -2.34 5.84
N VAL A 36 -4.50 -2.79 6.56
CA VAL A 36 -3.76 -4.01 6.22
C VAL A 36 -4.26 -5.13 7.14
N TRP A 37 -4.91 -6.11 6.53
CA TRP A 37 -5.39 -7.29 7.23
C TRP A 37 -4.39 -8.44 7.06
N ASN A 38 -3.76 -8.87 8.15
CA ASN A 38 -2.97 -10.08 8.16
C ASN A 38 -3.90 -11.28 8.45
N ILE A 39 -4.14 -12.11 7.43
CA ILE A 39 -5.05 -13.27 7.52
C ILE A 39 -4.49 -14.34 8.46
N HIS A 40 -3.17 -14.51 8.51
CA HIS A 40 -2.51 -15.53 9.31
C HIS A 40 -2.60 -15.21 10.80
N ASP A 41 -2.30 -13.97 11.17
CA ASP A 41 -2.35 -13.53 12.57
C ASP A 41 -3.75 -13.07 13.01
N LYS A 42 -4.70 -13.00 12.08
CA LYS A 42 -6.07 -12.49 12.29
C LYS A 42 -6.07 -11.07 12.91
N GLN A 43 -5.06 -10.28 12.59
CA GLN A 43 -4.90 -8.91 13.07
C GLN A 43 -5.06 -7.91 11.94
N PHE A 44 -5.69 -6.78 12.25
CA PHE A 44 -5.72 -5.62 11.36
C PHE A 44 -4.85 -4.51 11.92
N ASN A 45 -3.99 -3.97 11.06
CA ASN A 45 -3.24 -2.77 11.35
C ASN A 45 -3.74 -1.64 10.45
N ILE A 46 -3.92 -0.46 11.05
CA ILE A 46 -4.32 0.75 10.34
C ILE A 46 -3.12 1.68 10.30
N PHE A 47 -2.46 1.75 9.15
CA PHE A 47 -1.35 2.67 8.95
C PHE A 47 -1.88 3.98 8.37
N ARG A 48 -1.82 5.06 9.15
CA ARG A 48 -2.32 6.38 8.72
C ARG A 48 -1.23 7.20 8.04
N SER A 49 0.03 6.85 8.28
CA SER A 49 1.20 7.45 7.67
C SER A 49 2.24 6.40 7.30
N CYS A 50 3.19 6.77 6.44
CA CYS A 50 4.34 5.91 6.13
C CYS A 50 5.25 5.70 7.34
N LYS A 51 5.30 6.69 8.25
CA LYS A 51 6.02 6.57 9.52
C LYS A 51 5.42 5.46 10.40
N ASP A 52 4.10 5.40 10.51
CA ASP A 52 3.41 4.37 11.32
C ASP A 52 3.76 2.96 10.80
N PHE A 53 3.81 2.80 9.48
CA PHE A 53 4.21 1.53 8.86
C PHE A 53 5.69 1.23 9.12
N ASN A 54 6.57 2.21 8.93
CA ASN A 54 8.01 2.02 9.13
C ASN A 54 8.34 1.66 10.59
N GLU A 55 7.69 2.28 11.57
CA GLU A 55 7.84 1.91 12.99
C GLU A 55 7.39 0.47 13.25
N PHE A 56 6.27 0.05 12.63
CA PHE A 56 5.78 -1.33 12.75
C PHE A 56 6.71 -2.38 12.13
N ILE A 57 7.23 -2.09 10.91
CA ILE A 57 8.03 -3.06 10.16
C ILE A 57 9.50 -3.09 10.60
N LEU A 58 10.04 -1.99 11.14
CA LEU A 58 11.45 -1.89 11.51
C LEU A 58 11.87 -2.98 12.51
N GLU A 59 11.02 -3.33 13.47
CA GLU A 59 11.31 -4.36 14.48
C GLU A 59 11.20 -5.79 13.93
N ARG A 60 10.50 -5.99 12.81
CA ARG A 60 10.14 -7.31 12.28
C ARG A 60 10.93 -7.67 11.02
N TYR A 61 11.13 -6.68 10.15
CA TYR A 61 11.81 -6.78 8.87
C TYR A 61 12.37 -5.39 8.47
N PRO A 62 13.59 -5.04 8.94
CA PRO A 62 14.21 -3.73 8.69
C PRO A 62 14.37 -3.40 7.20
N GLU A 63 14.53 -4.41 6.34
CA GLU A 63 14.61 -4.27 4.88
C GLU A 63 13.27 -3.88 4.24
N GLY A 64 12.16 -3.98 4.97
CA GLY A 64 10.82 -3.58 4.52
C GLY A 64 10.49 -2.11 4.75
N VAL A 65 11.41 -1.34 5.35
CA VAL A 65 11.25 0.10 5.57
C VAL A 65 11.21 0.83 4.24
N GLN A 66 10.23 1.71 4.07
CA GLN A 66 10.02 2.45 2.83
C GLN A 66 10.61 3.87 2.92
N GLU A 67 11.05 4.42 1.78
CA GLU A 67 11.58 5.80 1.67
C GLU A 67 10.50 6.89 1.82
N CYS A 68 9.21 6.55 1.69
CA CYS A 68 8.08 7.46 1.96
C CYS A 68 8.08 8.78 1.14
N ILE A 69 8.38 8.74 -0.16
CA ILE A 69 8.55 9.93 -1.05
C ILE A 69 7.39 10.95 -0.93
N ASP A 70 6.14 10.50 -0.73
CA ASP A 70 4.96 11.37 -0.61
C ASP A 70 4.28 11.37 0.78
N ARG A 71 5.01 10.98 1.84
CA ARG A 71 4.49 10.77 3.21
C ARG A 71 3.40 9.70 3.36
N GLN A 72 2.99 9.08 2.27
CA GLN A 72 2.08 7.95 2.23
C GLN A 72 2.87 6.65 1.99
N PRO A 73 2.47 5.54 2.64
CA PRO A 73 3.08 4.25 2.37
C PRO A 73 2.66 3.75 0.99
N ASP A 74 3.59 3.10 0.29
CA ASP A 74 3.32 2.33 -0.91
C ASP A 74 2.64 1.02 -0.50
N LEU A 75 1.36 0.87 -0.85
CA LEU A 75 0.57 -0.28 -0.44
C LEU A 75 1.05 -1.61 -1.03
N GLN A 76 1.73 -1.62 -2.19
CA GLN A 76 2.31 -2.84 -2.74
C GLN A 76 3.51 -3.28 -1.90
N GLN A 77 4.38 -2.34 -1.56
CA GLN A 77 5.54 -2.61 -0.70
C GLN A 77 5.11 -3.02 0.72
N VAL A 78 4.04 -2.40 1.26
CA VAL A 78 3.47 -2.79 2.56
C VAL A 78 3.01 -4.26 2.52
N ARG A 79 2.28 -4.67 1.49
CA ARG A 79 1.82 -6.07 1.35
C ARG A 79 3.00 -7.03 1.25
N ALA A 80 3.97 -6.72 0.40
CA ALA A 80 5.16 -7.54 0.22
C ALA A 80 5.94 -7.70 1.53
N ALA A 81 6.11 -6.63 2.31
CA ALA A 81 6.79 -6.67 3.60
C ALA A 81 5.99 -7.48 4.65
N VAL A 82 4.66 -7.33 4.69
CA VAL A 82 3.80 -8.09 5.60
C VAL A 82 3.77 -9.58 5.28
N GLU A 83 3.95 -9.97 4.01
CA GLU A 83 4.12 -11.39 3.64
C GLU A 83 5.47 -11.97 4.06
N LYS A 84 6.49 -11.13 4.30
CA LYS A 84 7.85 -11.54 4.68
C LYS A 84 8.02 -11.71 6.18
N ILE A 85 7.22 -11.02 7.00
CA ILE A 85 7.26 -11.12 8.48
C ILE A 85 6.52 -12.34 9.05
N LYS A 86 6.34 -13.41 8.24
CA LYS A 86 5.73 -14.68 8.65
C LYS A 86 6.42 -15.30 9.87
#